data_AF-A0AAN6MMV9-F1
#
_entry.id   AF-A0AAN6MMV9-F1
#
_cell.length_a   1.000
_cell.length_b   1.000
_cell.length_c   1.000
_cell.angle_alpha   90.00
_cell.angle_beta   90.00
_cell.angle_gamma   90.00
#
_symmetry.space_group_name_H-M   'P 1'
#
loop_
_entity.id
_entity.type
_entity.pdbx_description
1 polymer ?
#
loop_
_entity_poly.entity_id
_entity_poly.type
_entity_poly.pdbx_seq_one_letter_code
_entity_poly.pdbx_strand_id
1 'polypeptide(L)'
;MVRYYRCIVRPLILECATRFLNNHKASPELGSVSATERTRLVRALYRFQLYCNLFGPDPAGDRLRVDVGSVEVQFQFFGMFKSWEVEEIDCLNHLFLQARAEVSVMNKLLRRTRSRMQQYMDQAGDADIKPALDWMTQARRRVFHPLPADQAEARREVSRFTGDEEGGPPLAWAIMWQGVYSNRYGSLIPESLKLWGYVFWDGERVLRTPVKDGLLQTWKAHLPIFRAFVGNGAGW
;
A
#
# COMPACT_ATOMS: atom_id res chain seq x y z
N MET A 1 -6.49 15.49 17.14
CA MET A 1 -6.90 14.53 16.07
C MET A 1 -8.03 15.04 15.16
N VAL A 2 -9.12 15.63 15.68
CA VAL A 2 -10.30 16.03 14.88
C VAL A 2 -9.99 17.01 13.72
N ARG A 3 -9.11 18.00 13.94
CA ARG A 3 -8.71 18.97 12.90
C ARG A 3 -7.95 18.31 11.74
N TYR A 4 -7.02 17.40 12.04
CA TYR A 4 -6.27 16.64 11.03
C TYR A 4 -7.22 15.80 10.16
N TYR A 5 -8.14 15.08 10.80
CA TYR A 5 -9.15 14.31 10.08
C TYR A 5 -10.02 15.19 9.18
N ARG A 6 -10.61 16.27 9.71
CA ARG A 6 -11.56 17.12 8.96
C ARG A 6 -10.92 17.89 7.81
N CYS A 7 -9.69 18.38 7.99
CA CYS A 7 -9.04 19.25 7.01
C CYS A 7 -8.12 18.52 6.03
N ILE A 8 -7.61 17.34 6.39
CA ILE A 8 -6.58 16.63 5.63
C ILE A 8 -7.11 15.27 5.18
N VAL A 9 -7.43 14.38 6.12
CA VAL A 9 -7.79 12.99 5.78
C VAL A 9 -9.10 12.94 4.99
N ARG A 10 -10.16 13.59 5.47
CA ARG A 10 -11.49 13.49 4.87
C ARG A 10 -11.52 13.96 3.40
N PRO A 11 -10.94 15.11 3.02
CA PRO A 11 -10.84 15.50 1.61
C PRO A 11 -10.01 14.54 0.77
N LEU A 12 -8.91 14.01 1.33
CA LEU A 12 -8.02 13.08 0.62
C LEU A 12 -8.66 11.73 0.34
N ILE A 13 -9.52 11.21 1.22
CA ILE A 13 -10.20 9.92 0.98
C ILE A 13 -10.93 9.92 -0.37
N LEU A 14 -11.76 10.94 -0.62
CA LEU A 14 -12.58 11.01 -1.83
C LEU A 14 -11.73 11.21 -3.08
N GLU A 15 -10.70 12.05 -2.99
CA GLU A 15 -9.77 12.29 -4.08
C GLU A 15 -8.94 11.03 -4.39
N CYS A 16 -8.41 10.33 -3.37
CA CYS A 16 -7.70 9.06 -3.54
C CYS A 16 -8.58 8.01 -4.21
N ALA A 17 -9.79 7.79 -3.67
CA ALA A 17 -10.72 6.83 -4.23
C ALA A 17 -11.04 7.13 -5.71
N THR A 18 -11.31 8.40 -6.01
CA THR A 18 -11.61 8.84 -7.39
C THR A 18 -10.44 8.54 -8.34
N ARG A 19 -9.20 8.85 -7.95
CA ARG A 19 -8.04 8.60 -8.80
C ARG A 19 -7.74 7.12 -8.99
N PHE A 20 -7.79 6.32 -7.91
CA PHE A 20 -7.58 4.89 -8.00
C PHE A 20 -8.59 4.23 -8.96
N LEU A 21 -9.86 4.66 -8.91
CA LEU A 21 -10.89 4.22 -9.86
C LEU A 21 -10.59 4.68 -11.30
N ASN A 22 -10.20 5.93 -11.50
CA ASN A 22 -9.88 6.45 -12.84
C ASN A 22 -8.65 5.76 -13.48
N ASN A 23 -7.67 5.37 -12.68
CA ASN A 23 -6.50 4.62 -13.14
C ASN A 23 -6.88 3.22 -13.67
N HIS A 24 -7.99 2.67 -13.20
CA HIS A 24 -8.48 1.37 -13.64
C HIS A 24 -9.58 1.55 -14.67
N LYS A 25 -9.22 1.39 -15.95
CA LYS A 25 -10.12 1.52 -17.12
C LYS A 25 -11.30 0.52 -17.16
N ALA A 26 -11.62 -0.16 -16.05
CA ALA A 26 -12.71 -1.10 -15.88
C ALA A 26 -13.65 -0.65 -14.73
N SER A 27 -14.40 0.45 -14.93
CA SER A 27 -15.87 0.53 -14.74
C SER A 27 -16.33 2.00 -14.56
N PRO A 28 -17.48 2.42 -15.13
CA PRO A 28 -17.83 3.83 -15.33
C PRO A 28 -18.69 4.47 -14.23
N GLU A 29 -18.93 3.84 -13.08
CA GLU A 29 -19.80 4.44 -12.05
C GLU A 29 -19.10 4.58 -10.71
N LEU A 30 -18.89 5.85 -10.35
CA LEU A 30 -18.48 6.32 -9.04
C LEU A 30 -19.61 6.01 -8.03
N GLY A 31 -19.76 4.75 -7.64
CA GLY A 31 -20.55 4.41 -6.46
C GLY A 31 -19.96 5.11 -5.24
N SER A 32 -20.79 5.45 -4.25
CA SER A 32 -20.29 6.03 -3.00
C SER A 32 -19.25 5.11 -2.36
N VAL A 33 -18.11 5.67 -1.93
CA VAL A 33 -17.10 4.94 -1.16
C VAL A 33 -17.77 4.33 0.08
N SER A 34 -17.74 3.00 0.18
CA SER A 34 -18.40 2.27 1.26
C SER A 34 -17.73 2.55 2.62
N ALA A 35 -18.35 2.12 3.71
CA ALA A 35 -17.79 2.31 5.04
C ALA A 35 -16.43 1.59 5.18
N THR A 36 -16.31 0.36 4.65
CA THR A 36 -15.07 -0.43 4.69
C THR A 36 -13.97 0.24 3.87
N GLU A 37 -14.26 0.64 2.64
CA GLU A 37 -13.30 1.31 1.76
C GLU A 37 -12.77 2.61 2.38
N ARG A 38 -13.68 3.39 2.97
CA ARG A 38 -13.34 4.60 3.71
C ARG A 38 -12.43 4.29 4.88
N THR A 39 -12.73 3.27 5.67
CA THR A 39 -11.90 2.86 6.82
C THR A 39 -10.50 2.44 6.39
N ARG A 40 -10.36 1.66 5.31
CA ARG A 40 -9.05 1.26 4.76
C ARG A 40 -8.24 2.47 4.29
N LEU A 41 -8.86 3.39 3.54
CA LEU A 41 -8.22 4.64 3.11
C LEU A 41 -7.80 5.52 4.30
N VAL A 42 -8.65 5.66 5.32
CA VAL A 42 -8.31 6.39 6.56
C VAL A 42 -7.09 5.76 7.23
N ARG A 43 -7.11 4.45 7.46
CA ARG A 43 -6.00 3.72 8.10
C ARG A 43 -4.70 3.91 7.34
N ALA A 44 -4.74 3.74 6.02
CA ALA A 44 -3.60 3.94 5.14
C ALA A 44 -3.03 5.36 5.22
N LEU A 45 -3.88 6.39 5.14
CA LEU A 45 -3.46 7.80 5.26
C LEU A 45 -2.82 8.10 6.61
N TYR A 46 -3.35 7.55 7.71
CA TYR A 46 -2.74 7.71 9.03
C TYR A 46 -1.40 6.99 9.17
N ARG A 47 -1.29 5.77 8.63
CA ARG A 47 -0.03 5.01 8.64
C ARG A 47 1.04 5.64 7.75
N PHE A 48 0.67 6.12 6.57
CA PHE A 48 1.58 6.85 5.70
C PHE A 48 2.03 8.16 6.34
N GLN A 49 1.11 8.91 6.96
CA GLN A 49 1.47 10.10 7.74
C GLN A 49 2.44 9.77 8.90
N LEU A 50 2.24 8.64 9.58
CA LEU A 50 3.14 8.18 10.63
C LEU A 50 4.52 7.83 10.06
N TYR A 51 4.58 7.13 8.93
CA TYR A 51 5.83 6.87 8.22
C TYR A 51 6.56 8.18 7.89
N CYS A 52 5.89 9.16 7.28
CA CYS A 52 6.49 10.46 6.97
C CYS A 52 6.96 11.21 8.23
N ASN A 53 6.25 11.06 9.36
CA ASN A 53 6.68 11.68 10.62
C ASN A 53 7.97 11.06 11.15
N LEU A 54 8.09 9.74 11.10
CA LEU A 54 9.22 8.99 11.65
C LEU A 54 10.44 9.01 10.73
N PHE A 55 10.25 8.75 9.44
CA PHE A 55 11.31 8.49 8.47
C PHE A 55 11.35 9.48 7.30
N GLY A 56 10.37 10.38 7.22
CA GLY A 56 10.39 11.42 6.20
C GLY A 56 11.55 12.41 6.39
N PRO A 57 11.78 13.30 5.43
CA PRO A 57 12.88 14.23 5.52
C PRO A 57 12.62 15.27 6.62
N ASP A 58 13.70 15.75 7.24
CA ASP A 58 13.60 16.78 8.27
C ASP A 58 13.48 18.17 7.63
N PRO A 59 12.42 18.94 7.89
CA PRO A 59 12.24 20.26 7.29
C PRO A 59 13.28 21.29 7.72
N ALA A 60 14.02 21.07 8.82
CA ALA A 60 15.13 21.92 9.22
C ALA A 60 16.48 21.48 8.62
N GLY A 61 16.52 20.33 7.93
CA GLY A 61 17.76 19.73 7.44
C GLY A 61 18.70 19.29 8.57
N ASP A 62 18.18 19.15 9.80
CA ASP A 62 19.01 18.87 10.96
C ASP A 62 19.38 17.38 10.95
N ARG A 63 20.69 17.11 10.92
CA ARG A 63 21.27 15.76 10.77
C ARG A 63 21.07 14.86 11.99
N LEU A 64 20.21 15.25 12.95
CA LEU A 64 19.96 14.53 14.19
C LEU A 64 18.91 13.41 14.05
N ARG A 65 18.27 13.25 12.88
CA ARG A 65 17.51 12.02 12.61
C ARG A 65 18.50 10.87 12.43
N VAL A 66 18.36 9.85 13.28
CA VAL A 66 19.08 8.59 13.13
C VAL A 66 18.81 8.06 11.73
N ASP A 67 19.85 7.86 10.94
CA ASP A 67 19.76 7.17 9.67
C ASP A 67 19.43 5.70 9.97
N VAL A 68 18.15 5.35 9.82
CA VAL A 68 17.66 3.99 10.04
C VAL A 68 17.71 3.27 8.70
N GLY A 69 18.53 2.23 8.62
CA GLY A 69 18.65 1.40 7.42
C GLY A 69 17.31 0.84 6.95
N SER A 70 17.17 0.60 5.65
CA SER A 70 15.92 0.10 5.05
C SER A 70 15.46 -1.24 5.63
N VAL A 71 16.40 -2.09 6.08
CA VAL A 71 16.11 -3.37 6.75
C VAL A 71 15.47 -3.12 8.12
N GLU A 72 16.03 -2.20 8.91
CA GLU A 72 15.49 -1.79 10.20
C GLU A 72 14.13 -1.12 10.05
N VAL A 73 13.93 -0.22 9.08
CA VAL A 73 12.62 0.37 8.78
C VAL A 73 11.61 -0.74 8.48
N GLN A 74 11.99 -1.72 7.67
CA GLN A 74 11.10 -2.81 7.34
C GLN A 74 10.78 -3.70 8.54
N PHE A 75 11.76 -4.03 9.39
CA PHE A 75 11.55 -4.84 10.58
C PHE A 75 10.72 -4.10 11.64
N GLN A 76 11.11 -2.87 11.98
CA GLN A 76 10.56 -2.14 13.12
C GLN A 76 9.25 -1.42 12.80
N PHE A 77 9.05 -0.95 11.56
CA PHE A 77 7.83 -0.26 11.17
C PHE A 77 6.90 -1.15 10.36
N PHE A 78 7.34 -1.64 9.19
CA PHE A 78 6.44 -2.45 8.34
C PHE A 78 6.12 -3.82 8.93
N GLY A 79 7.03 -4.39 9.74
CA GLY A 79 6.81 -5.65 10.45
C GLY A 79 5.69 -5.62 11.49
N MET A 80 5.20 -4.43 11.88
CA MET A 80 4.06 -4.27 12.79
C MET A 80 2.71 -4.46 12.10
N PHE A 81 2.66 -4.43 10.77
CA PHE A 81 1.42 -4.45 10.00
C PHE A 81 1.25 -5.75 9.22
N LYS A 82 0.00 -6.09 8.88
CA LYS A 82 -0.26 -7.16 7.91
C LYS A 82 0.17 -6.68 6.52
N SER A 83 0.51 -7.63 5.67
CA SER A 83 1.12 -7.35 4.36
C SER A 83 0.20 -6.55 3.43
N TRP A 84 -1.11 -6.80 3.49
CA TRP A 84 -2.09 -5.96 2.78
C TRP A 84 -2.19 -4.54 3.34
N GLU A 85 -1.95 -4.34 4.63
CA GLU A 85 -1.91 -3.00 5.24
C GLU A 85 -0.63 -2.24 4.88
N VAL A 86 0.47 -2.95 4.66
CA VAL A 86 1.69 -2.37 4.08
C VAL A 86 1.43 -1.94 2.63
N GLU A 87 0.73 -2.78 1.85
CA GLU A 87 0.34 -2.43 0.49
C GLU A 87 -0.61 -1.24 0.43
N GLU A 88 -1.50 -1.04 1.41
CA GLU A 88 -2.32 0.17 1.50
C GLU A 88 -1.43 1.43 1.54
N ILE A 89 -0.32 1.39 2.29
CA ILE A 89 0.64 2.49 2.38
C ILE A 89 1.35 2.67 1.02
N ASP A 90 1.81 1.58 0.41
CA ASP A 90 2.55 1.65 -0.86
C ASP A 90 1.67 2.11 -2.03
N CYS A 91 0.39 1.70 -2.07
CA CYS A 91 -0.58 2.18 -3.04
C CYS A 91 -0.76 3.70 -2.95
N LEU A 92 -0.87 4.26 -1.73
CA LEU A 92 -0.93 5.71 -1.53
C LEU A 92 0.36 6.40 -1.98
N ASN A 93 1.52 5.84 -1.66
CA ASN A 93 2.79 6.39 -2.10
C ASN A 93 2.88 6.47 -3.63
N HIS A 94 2.54 5.40 -4.34
CA HIS A 94 2.50 5.40 -5.81
C HIS A 94 1.50 6.44 -6.35
N LEU A 95 0.31 6.52 -5.77
CA LEU A 95 -0.70 7.49 -6.17
C LEU A 95 -0.21 8.94 -5.98
N PHE A 96 0.42 9.23 -4.84
CA PHE A 96 0.95 10.57 -4.58
C PHE A 96 2.13 10.91 -5.48
N LEU A 97 3.01 9.96 -5.77
CA LEU A 97 4.14 10.17 -6.69
C LEU A 97 3.65 10.45 -8.12
N GLN A 98 2.63 9.70 -8.58
CA GLN A 98 1.96 9.98 -9.85
C GLN A 98 1.31 11.37 -9.81
N ALA A 99 0.58 11.67 -8.73
CA ALA A 99 -0.05 12.97 -8.55
C ALA A 99 0.98 14.11 -8.56
N ARG A 100 2.18 13.94 -8.01
CA ARG A 100 3.27 14.95 -8.02
C ARG A 100 3.70 15.34 -9.43
N ALA A 101 3.79 14.37 -10.33
CA ALA A 101 4.13 14.62 -11.74
C ALA A 101 3.05 15.45 -12.46
N GLU A 102 1.85 15.51 -11.91
CA GLU A 102 0.70 16.27 -12.44
C GLU A 102 0.40 17.51 -11.57
N VAL A 103 -0.11 18.61 -12.14
CA VAL A 103 -0.59 19.75 -11.32
C VAL A 103 -2.00 19.48 -10.80
N SER A 104 -2.12 18.44 -9.97
CA SER A 104 -3.38 17.79 -9.62
C SER A 104 -4.10 18.40 -8.40
N VAL A 105 -5.42 18.17 -8.24
CA VAL A 105 -6.21 18.66 -7.07
C VAL A 105 -5.67 18.09 -5.76
N MET A 106 -5.25 16.82 -5.77
CA MET A 106 -4.59 16.16 -4.65
C MET A 106 -3.34 16.91 -4.19
N ASN A 107 -2.49 17.36 -5.12
CA ASN A 107 -1.33 18.19 -4.78
C ASN A 107 -1.74 19.54 -4.18
N LYS A 108 -2.80 20.18 -4.69
CA LYS A 108 -3.31 21.44 -4.12
C LYS A 108 -3.82 21.24 -2.69
N LEU A 109 -4.51 20.12 -2.42
CA LEU A 109 -4.98 19.77 -1.08
C LEU A 109 -3.83 19.51 -0.12
N LEU A 110 -2.85 18.68 -0.53
CA LEU A 110 -1.66 18.41 0.28
C LEU A 110 -0.88 19.71 0.56
N ARG A 111 -0.66 20.57 -0.44
CA ARG A 111 0.03 21.87 -0.31
C ARG A 111 -0.64 22.82 0.67
N ARG A 112 -1.98 22.90 0.64
CA ARG A 112 -2.76 23.74 1.57
C ARG A 112 -2.58 23.35 3.04
N THR A 113 -2.18 22.10 3.30
CA THR A 113 -2.20 21.53 4.65
C THR A 113 -0.84 21.54 5.34
N ARG A 114 0.27 21.87 4.64
CA ARG A 114 1.67 21.80 5.16
C ARG A 114 1.93 20.55 6.02
N SER A 115 1.36 19.41 5.65
CA SER A 115 1.54 18.15 6.39
C SER A 115 2.95 17.59 6.16
N ARG A 116 3.43 16.68 7.04
CA ARG A 116 4.69 15.96 6.76
C ARG A 116 4.58 15.10 5.50
N MET A 117 3.39 14.63 5.13
CA MET A 117 3.17 13.97 3.84
C MET A 117 3.49 14.91 2.67
N GLN A 118 3.06 16.17 2.72
CA GLN A 118 3.40 17.14 1.66
C GLN A 118 4.92 17.38 1.57
N GLN A 119 5.59 17.55 2.71
CA GLN A 119 7.05 17.75 2.73
C GLN A 119 7.79 16.53 2.15
N TYR A 120 7.37 15.33 2.55
CA TYR A 120 7.85 14.08 1.98
C TYR A 120 7.66 14.08 0.45
N MET A 121 6.49 14.47 -0.06
CA MET A 121 6.24 14.51 -1.50
C MET A 121 7.12 15.54 -2.24
N ASP A 122 7.34 16.71 -1.66
CA ASP A 122 8.19 17.76 -2.25
C ASP A 122 9.67 17.31 -2.33
N GLN A 123 10.11 16.49 -1.37
CA GLN A 123 11.51 16.10 -1.18
C GLN A 123 11.79 14.62 -1.47
N ALA A 124 10.83 13.88 -2.05
CA ALA A 124 10.85 12.42 -2.22
C ALA A 124 12.03 11.86 -3.04
N GLY A 125 12.94 12.70 -3.55
CA GLY A 125 14.21 12.24 -4.11
C GLY A 125 15.21 11.72 -3.06
N ASP A 126 15.17 12.25 -1.84
CA ASP A 126 16.16 11.94 -0.79
C ASP A 126 15.62 11.03 0.33
N ALA A 127 14.30 10.90 0.45
CA ALA A 127 13.62 10.15 1.50
C ALA A 127 12.63 9.13 0.90
N ASP A 128 13.08 8.30 -0.03
CA ASP A 128 12.21 7.34 -0.71
C ASP A 128 11.84 6.16 0.23
N ILE A 129 10.57 5.79 0.27
CA ILE A 129 10.05 4.59 0.94
C ILE A 129 10.40 3.31 0.16
N LYS A 130 10.66 3.41 -1.15
CA LYS A 130 10.90 2.25 -2.02
C LYS A 130 12.05 1.35 -1.57
N PRO A 131 13.22 1.85 -1.12
CA PRO A 131 14.27 0.99 -0.58
C PRO A 131 13.81 0.09 0.58
N ALA A 132 12.93 0.58 1.46
CA ALA A 132 12.37 -0.21 2.56
C ALA A 132 11.32 -1.24 2.10
N LEU A 133 10.67 -0.99 0.96
CA LEU A 133 9.69 -1.87 0.33
C LEU A 133 10.27 -2.78 -0.76
N ASP A 134 11.58 -2.68 -1.03
CA ASP A 134 12.26 -3.47 -2.04
C ASP A 134 12.33 -4.95 -1.66
N TRP A 135 12.26 -5.82 -2.67
CA TRP A 135 12.28 -7.27 -2.52
C TRP A 135 13.59 -7.78 -1.92
N MET A 136 14.72 -7.14 -2.22
CA MET A 136 16.03 -7.54 -1.69
C MET A 136 16.15 -7.12 -0.23
N THR A 137 15.60 -5.97 0.14
CA THR A 137 15.42 -5.57 1.55
C THR A 137 14.54 -6.58 2.29
N GLN A 138 13.42 -7.01 1.69
CA GLN A 138 12.58 -8.09 2.24
C GLN A 138 13.33 -9.41 2.41
N ALA A 139 14.11 -9.83 1.41
CA ALA A 139 14.90 -11.06 1.49
C ALA A 139 15.94 -10.99 2.62
N ARG A 140 16.68 -9.88 2.73
CA ARG A 140 17.66 -9.67 3.81
C ARG A 140 16.99 -9.67 5.18
N ARG A 141 15.91 -8.91 5.34
CA ARG A 141 15.16 -8.83 6.58
C ARG A 141 14.62 -10.19 7.01
N ARG A 142 14.18 -11.06 6.08
CA ARG A 142 13.77 -12.45 6.41
C ARG A 142 14.88 -13.32 6.97
N VAL A 143 16.13 -13.06 6.57
CA VAL A 143 17.31 -13.77 7.08
C VAL A 143 17.71 -13.25 8.45
N PHE A 144 17.81 -11.92 8.61
CA PHE A 144 18.33 -11.31 9.84
C PHE A 144 17.27 -11.12 10.94
N HIS A 145 16.01 -10.89 10.55
CA HIS A 145 14.88 -10.58 11.45
C HIS A 145 13.61 -11.34 11.01
N PRO A 146 13.57 -12.67 11.17
CA PRO A 146 12.40 -13.46 10.84
C PRO A 146 11.21 -13.06 11.72
N LEU A 147 10.06 -12.84 11.10
CA LEU A 147 8.81 -12.48 11.76
C LEU A 147 7.87 -13.68 11.84
N PRO A 148 6.92 -13.72 12.81
CA PRO A 148 5.87 -14.73 12.84
C PRO A 148 5.08 -14.84 11.53
N ALA A 149 4.91 -13.71 10.82
CA ALA A 149 4.30 -13.65 9.50
C ALA A 149 5.07 -14.44 8.43
N ASP A 150 6.41 -14.45 8.46
CA ASP A 150 7.18 -15.25 7.49
C ASP A 150 6.99 -16.75 7.72
N GLN A 151 6.84 -17.16 8.98
CA GLN A 151 6.56 -18.55 9.32
C GLN A 151 5.14 -18.95 8.94
N ALA A 152 4.15 -18.06 9.11
CA ALA A 152 2.78 -18.28 8.66
C ALA A 152 2.69 -18.48 7.14
N GLU A 153 3.45 -17.69 6.38
CA GLU A 153 3.61 -17.87 4.92
C GLU A 153 4.23 -19.24 4.61
N ALA A 154 5.33 -19.60 5.29
CA ALA A 154 6.01 -20.88 5.07
C ALA A 154 5.12 -22.10 5.39
N ARG A 155 4.25 -21.99 6.41
CA ARG A 155 3.25 -23.01 6.76
C ARG A 155 2.05 -23.05 5.82
N ARG A 156 1.96 -22.13 4.85
CA ARG A 156 0.79 -21.94 3.98
C ARG A 156 -0.50 -21.79 4.78
N GLU A 157 -0.45 -20.98 5.85
CA GLU A 157 -1.62 -20.70 6.67
C GLU A 157 -2.77 -20.13 5.83
N VAL A 158 -4.00 -20.38 6.28
CA VAL A 158 -5.19 -19.95 5.56
C VAL A 158 -5.42 -18.46 5.79
N SER A 159 -5.60 -17.70 4.71
CA SER A 159 -5.93 -16.28 4.72
C SER A 159 -7.17 -16.03 3.86
N ARG A 160 -8.29 -16.64 4.26
CA ARG A 160 -9.58 -16.51 3.56
C ARG A 160 -10.20 -15.13 3.81
N PHE A 161 -10.86 -14.63 2.79
CA PHE A 161 -11.80 -13.53 2.94
C PHE A 161 -13.07 -14.06 3.62
N THR A 162 -13.33 -13.61 4.83
CA THR A 162 -14.55 -13.93 5.63
C THR A 162 -15.64 -12.86 5.48
N GLY A 163 -15.39 -11.84 4.66
CA GLY A 163 -16.18 -10.64 4.54
C GLY A 163 -15.32 -9.40 4.73
N ASP A 164 -15.93 -8.23 4.63
CA ASP A 164 -15.28 -6.93 4.80
C ASP A 164 -15.10 -6.55 6.29
N GLU A 165 -14.72 -7.54 7.11
CA GLU A 165 -14.46 -7.40 8.53
C GLU A 165 -13.24 -6.50 8.79
N GLU A 166 -13.28 -5.79 9.92
CA GLU A 166 -12.18 -4.92 10.30
C GLU A 166 -10.93 -5.74 10.65
N GLY A 167 -9.84 -5.53 9.89
CA GLY A 167 -8.56 -6.20 10.10
C GLY A 167 -8.35 -7.49 9.29
N GLY A 168 -9.39 -7.98 8.60
CA GLY A 168 -9.25 -9.06 7.61
C GLY A 168 -8.56 -8.59 6.32
N PRO A 169 -8.05 -9.53 5.49
CA PRO A 169 -7.51 -9.20 4.18
C PRO A 169 -8.65 -8.73 3.24
N PRO A 170 -8.40 -7.76 2.35
CA PRO A 170 -9.37 -7.41 1.31
C PRO A 170 -9.55 -8.58 0.32
N LEU A 171 -10.72 -8.68 -0.31
CA LEU A 171 -11.02 -9.77 -1.23
C LEU A 171 -10.00 -9.88 -2.37
N ALA A 172 -9.56 -8.75 -2.93
CA ALA A 172 -8.56 -8.74 -4.00
C ALA A 172 -7.23 -9.42 -3.55
N TRP A 173 -6.80 -9.18 -2.31
CA TRP A 173 -5.63 -9.83 -1.73
C TRP A 173 -5.84 -11.34 -1.60
N ALA A 174 -6.99 -11.75 -1.06
CA ALA A 174 -7.32 -13.17 -0.93
C ALA A 174 -7.38 -13.89 -2.28
N ILE A 175 -7.89 -13.22 -3.33
CA ILE A 175 -7.92 -13.75 -4.70
C ILE A 175 -6.50 -13.94 -5.26
N MET A 176 -5.64 -12.92 -5.15
CA MET A 176 -4.26 -12.98 -5.67
C MET A 176 -3.46 -14.15 -5.06
N TRP A 177 -3.65 -14.38 -3.76
CA TRP A 177 -2.95 -15.42 -3.02
C TRP A 177 -3.74 -16.72 -2.87
N GLN A 178 -4.85 -16.87 -3.60
CA GLN A 178 -5.69 -18.08 -3.63
C GLN A 178 -6.13 -18.54 -2.22
N GLY A 179 -6.40 -17.61 -1.32
CA GLY A 179 -6.81 -17.88 0.06
C GLY A 179 -5.69 -18.39 0.98
N VAL A 180 -4.43 -18.35 0.53
CA VAL A 180 -3.24 -18.66 1.35
C VAL A 180 -2.64 -17.35 1.86
N TYR A 181 -2.11 -17.38 3.08
CA TYR A 181 -1.40 -16.24 3.67
C TYR A 181 -0.10 -15.96 2.92
N SER A 182 0.14 -14.68 2.64
CA SER A 182 1.37 -14.18 2.04
C SER A 182 1.89 -13.02 2.86
N ASN A 183 3.20 -13.04 3.14
CA ASN A 183 3.94 -11.93 3.73
C ASN A 183 4.81 -11.19 2.69
N ARG A 184 4.37 -11.15 1.43
CA ARG A 184 5.07 -10.49 0.30
C ARG A 184 4.32 -9.23 -0.11
N TYR A 185 5.04 -8.11 -0.20
CA TYR A 185 4.48 -6.79 -0.52
C TYR A 185 5.53 -5.96 -1.27
N GLY A 186 5.30 -4.66 -1.44
CA GLY A 186 6.21 -3.70 -2.02
C GLY A 186 6.55 -4.01 -3.47
N SER A 187 7.83 -4.00 -3.82
CA SER A 187 8.28 -4.17 -5.21
C SER A 187 7.92 -5.54 -5.84
N LEU A 188 7.43 -6.50 -5.04
CA LEU A 188 6.93 -7.79 -5.54
C LEU A 188 5.54 -7.68 -6.17
N ILE A 189 4.79 -6.63 -5.88
CA ILE A 189 3.44 -6.38 -6.41
C ILE A 189 3.52 -5.43 -7.62
N PRO A 190 2.82 -5.73 -8.73
CA PRO A 190 2.79 -4.86 -9.91
C PRO A 190 2.36 -3.43 -9.60
N GLU A 191 3.06 -2.45 -10.17
CA GLU A 191 2.69 -1.04 -10.05
C GLU A 191 1.27 -0.76 -10.57
N SER A 192 0.83 -1.45 -11.63
CA SER A 192 -0.54 -1.30 -12.15
C SER A 192 -1.63 -1.67 -11.14
N LEU A 193 -1.38 -2.65 -10.27
CA LEU A 193 -2.32 -3.00 -9.19
C LEU A 193 -2.31 -1.93 -8.09
N LYS A 194 -1.14 -1.36 -7.79
CA LYS A 194 -1.00 -0.28 -6.80
C LYS A 194 -1.69 1.00 -7.25
N LEU A 195 -1.53 1.35 -8.53
CA LEU A 195 -2.21 2.51 -9.14
C LEU A 195 -3.73 2.33 -9.24
N TRP A 196 -4.23 1.08 -9.23
CA TRP A 196 -5.66 0.79 -9.07
C TRP A 196 -6.11 0.81 -7.59
N GLY A 197 -5.18 0.74 -6.63
CA GLY A 197 -5.54 0.69 -5.21
C GLY A 197 -6.27 -0.60 -4.82
N TYR A 198 -5.85 -1.74 -5.39
CA TYR A 198 -6.54 -3.03 -5.29
C TYR A 198 -6.92 -3.49 -3.87
N VAL A 199 -6.15 -3.08 -2.85
CA VAL A 199 -6.38 -3.42 -1.44
C VAL A 199 -7.48 -2.59 -0.77
N PHE A 200 -7.92 -1.48 -1.38
CA PHE A 200 -8.90 -0.59 -0.75
C PHE A 200 -10.34 -1.07 -0.93
N TRP A 201 -10.63 -1.76 -2.02
CA TRP A 201 -11.99 -2.05 -2.46
C TRP A 201 -12.66 -3.16 -1.66
N ASP A 202 -13.93 -2.96 -1.33
CA ASP A 202 -14.73 -3.98 -0.67
C ASP A 202 -15.01 -5.18 -1.58
N GLY A 203 -15.48 -6.27 -0.98
CA GLY A 203 -15.73 -7.52 -1.70
C GLY A 203 -16.74 -7.34 -2.83
N GLU A 204 -17.78 -6.54 -2.61
CA GLU A 204 -18.81 -6.28 -3.62
C GLU A 204 -18.21 -5.61 -4.87
N ARG A 205 -17.42 -4.56 -4.70
CA ARG A 205 -16.78 -3.86 -5.82
C ARG A 205 -15.81 -4.77 -6.57
N VAL A 206 -15.01 -5.55 -5.85
CA VAL A 206 -14.04 -6.48 -6.46
C VAL A 206 -14.75 -7.60 -7.25
N LEU A 207 -15.90 -8.10 -6.78
CA LEU A 207 -16.64 -9.17 -7.42
C LEU A 207 -17.34 -8.77 -8.72
N ARG A 208 -17.46 -7.47 -9.02
CA ARG A 208 -17.95 -7.01 -10.33
C ARG A 208 -17.02 -7.58 -11.41
N THR A 209 -17.55 -8.45 -12.27
CA THR A 209 -16.77 -9.30 -13.21
C THR A 209 -15.64 -8.57 -13.94
N PRO A 210 -15.83 -7.36 -14.51
CA PRO A 210 -14.75 -6.65 -15.19
C PRO A 210 -13.55 -6.31 -14.29
N VAL A 211 -13.81 -5.99 -13.01
CA VAL A 211 -12.78 -5.65 -12.02
C VAL A 211 -11.99 -6.89 -11.61
N LYS A 212 -12.71 -7.97 -11.30
CA LYS A 212 -12.11 -9.27 -10.93
C LYS A 212 -11.22 -9.82 -12.04
N ASP A 213 -11.71 -9.78 -13.29
CA ASP A 213 -10.98 -10.32 -14.43
C ASP A 213 -9.71 -9.51 -14.72
N GLY A 214 -9.79 -8.17 -14.63
CA GLY A 214 -8.65 -7.28 -14.77
C GLY A 214 -7.56 -7.50 -13.71
N LEU A 215 -7.96 -7.70 -12.45
CA LEU A 215 -7.07 -8.07 -11.35
C LEU A 215 -6.35 -9.40 -11.66
N LEU A 216 -7.11 -10.44 -12.01
CA LEU A 216 -6.57 -11.77 -12.29
C LEU A 216 -5.63 -11.76 -13.50
N GLN A 217 -5.98 -11.05 -14.57
CA GLN A 217 -5.15 -10.93 -15.77
C GLN A 217 -3.81 -10.27 -15.44
N THR A 218 -3.84 -9.15 -14.72
CA THR A 218 -2.64 -8.41 -14.33
C THR A 218 -1.74 -9.25 -13.44
N TRP A 219 -2.31 -9.93 -12.44
CA TRP A 219 -1.55 -10.79 -11.54
C TRP A 219 -0.93 -11.98 -12.28
N LYS A 220 -1.71 -12.68 -13.13
CA LYS A 220 -1.22 -13.81 -13.93
C LYS A 220 -0.06 -13.42 -14.85
N ALA A 221 -0.12 -12.25 -15.47
CA ALA A 221 0.97 -11.75 -16.31
C ALA A 221 2.26 -11.48 -15.51
N HIS A 222 2.14 -11.13 -14.23
CA HIS A 222 3.27 -10.85 -13.34
C HIS A 222 3.84 -12.09 -12.62
N LEU A 223 3.08 -13.19 -12.52
CA LEU A 223 3.51 -14.40 -11.82
C LEU A 223 4.92 -14.90 -12.20
N PRO A 224 5.35 -14.90 -13.48
CA PRO A 224 6.71 -15.32 -13.85
C PRO A 224 7.79 -14.45 -13.21
N ILE A 225 7.60 -13.13 -13.18
CA ILE A 225 8.51 -12.16 -12.58
C ILE A 225 8.56 -12.37 -11.07
N PHE A 226 7.40 -12.50 -10.44
CA PHE A 226 7.30 -12.81 -9.01
C PHE A 226 8.06 -14.11 -8.65
N ARG A 227 7.86 -15.18 -9.43
CA ARG A 227 8.56 -16.46 -9.21
C ARG A 227 10.06 -16.35 -9.38
N ALA A 228 10.55 -15.53 -10.31
CA ALA A 228 11.98 -15.29 -10.48
C ALA A 228 12.60 -14.63 -9.24
N PHE A 229 11.90 -13.68 -8.60
CA PHE A 229 12.38 -13.01 -7.38
C PHE A 229 12.28 -13.87 -6.11
N VAL A 230 11.29 -14.76 -6.02
CA VAL A 230 11.06 -15.60 -4.83
C VAL A 230 11.77 -16.97 -4.92
N GLY A 231 12.29 -17.33 -6.10
CA GLY A 231 12.91 -18.63 -6.37
C GLY A 231 11.85 -19.72 -6.65
N ASN A 232 12.20 -20.70 -7.49
CA ASN A 232 11.33 -21.81 -7.94
C ASN A 232 10.78 -22.73 -6.82
N GLY A 233 10.98 -22.42 -5.54
CA GLY A 233 10.57 -23.23 -4.39
C GLY A 233 9.10 -23.08 -3.96
N ALA A 234 8.36 -22.12 -4.50
CA ALA A 234 6.94 -21.96 -4.22
C ALA A 234 6.11 -22.63 -5.33
N GLY A 235 5.83 -23.92 -5.17
CA GLY A 235 4.75 -24.59 -5.88
C GLY A 235 3.41 -23.96 -5.49
N TRP A 236 2.95 -23.02 -6.33
CA TRP A 236 1.60 -22.47 -6.34
C TRP A 236 0.70 -23.38 -7.16
#